data_AF-A0A7I8BV13-F1
#
_entry.id   AF-A0A7I8BV13-F1
#
_cell.length_a   1.000
_cell.length_b   1.000
_cell.length_c   1.000
_cell.angle_alpha   90.00
_cell.angle_beta   90.00
_cell.angle_gamma   90.00
#
_symmetry.space_group_name_H-M   'P 1'
#
loop_
_entity.id
_entity.type
_entity.pdbx_description
1 polymer ?
#
loop_
_entity_poly.entity_id
_entity_poly.type
_entity_poly.pdbx_seq_one_letter_code
_entity_poly.pdbx_strand_id
1 'polypeptide(L)'
;MTAATLSSAAIRHDPDSAPQAVAPAAAASAAESGQRNLEQLLRNHGIDPASNKARIILAWVEKIQHDPVIASDTHGGARHVGQIFLDARAREEFMSNGLAHLTPSDRLQYVKLLTRFLDELVPIYCFGLDDMRAVMNRVSLRDMPDPDVDQYFSLLYKVLVSDASTAPLPAPTPQQSAAAERQLTRTLIAELRGDQMNIERFAFYASNPTLATPSDVCWTTRVTLHAIIAMPEPERDVVLLRTMAPRKGQYALPPGRLGTPATAFPPPASSAPDGARAP
;
A
#
# COMPACT_ATOMS: atom_id res chain seq x y z
N MET A 1 -10.89 10.04 -2.84
CA MET A 1 -9.81 9.38 -2.07
C MET A 1 -9.81 7.89 -2.34
N THR A 2 -8.94 7.44 -3.24
CA THR A 2 -8.77 6.05 -3.68
C THR A 2 -7.48 5.40 -3.13
N ALA A 3 -6.80 6.03 -2.17
CA ALA A 3 -5.57 5.51 -1.56
C ALA A 3 -5.74 4.17 -0.81
N ALA A 4 -6.98 3.75 -0.53
CA ALA A 4 -7.27 2.52 0.22
C ALA A 4 -7.13 1.21 -0.59
N THR A 5 -6.68 1.25 -1.85
CA THR A 5 -6.74 0.07 -2.75
C THR A 5 -5.37 -0.44 -3.25
N LEU A 6 -4.27 0.10 -2.73
CA LEU A 6 -2.92 -0.23 -3.21
C LEU A 6 -2.35 -1.57 -2.71
N SER A 7 -3.10 -2.34 -1.93
CA SER A 7 -2.63 -3.53 -1.21
C SER A 7 -2.61 -4.82 -2.04
N SER A 8 -2.45 -4.76 -3.36
CA SER A 8 -2.49 -5.96 -4.19
C SER A 8 -1.53 -5.83 -5.36
N ALA A 9 -0.41 -6.53 -5.27
CA ALA A 9 0.40 -6.87 -6.42
C ALA A 9 0.77 -8.36 -6.38
N ALA A 10 0.51 -9.01 -7.51
CA ALA A 10 1.30 -10.08 -8.10
C ALA A 10 1.35 -11.48 -7.45
N ILE A 11 0.22 -12.21 -7.35
CA ILE A 11 0.25 -13.68 -7.50
C ILE A 11 -1.03 -14.14 -8.23
N ARG A 12 -0.89 -14.86 -9.35
CA ARG A 12 -1.96 -15.65 -9.99
C ARG A 12 -1.46 -17.10 -10.14
N HIS A 13 -2.35 -18.07 -9.93
CA HIS A 13 -2.16 -19.46 -10.28
C HIS A 13 -3.40 -19.99 -11.01
N ASP A 14 -3.18 -20.92 -11.93
CA ASP A 14 -4.18 -21.63 -12.74
C ASP A 14 -4.44 -22.99 -12.05
N PRO A 15 -5.69 -23.38 -11.75
CA PRO A 15 -5.95 -24.54 -10.91
C PRO A 15 -6.12 -25.79 -11.77
N ASP A 16 -5.29 -26.81 -11.55
CA ASP A 16 -5.77 -28.19 -11.63
C ASP A 16 -4.80 -29.14 -10.94
N SER A 17 -5.25 -29.77 -9.84
CA SER A 17 -4.99 -31.17 -9.45
C SER A 17 -5.26 -31.39 -7.96
N ALA A 18 -6.18 -32.32 -7.65
CA ALA A 18 -6.52 -32.75 -6.30
C ALA A 18 -5.42 -33.65 -5.67
N PRO A 19 -5.28 -33.72 -4.34
CA PRO A 19 -4.20 -34.47 -3.70
C PRO A 19 -4.55 -35.94 -3.47
N GLN A 20 -3.66 -36.84 -3.88
CA GLN A 20 -3.58 -38.23 -3.38
C GLN A 20 -2.40 -38.39 -2.43
N ALA A 21 -2.60 -39.20 -1.38
CA ALA A 21 -1.61 -39.48 -0.33
C ALA A 21 -0.46 -40.35 -0.88
N VAL A 22 0.80 -40.02 -0.55
CA VAL A 22 1.96 -40.76 -1.08
C VAL A 22 2.99 -41.13 -0.01
N ALA A 23 3.50 -42.35 -0.15
CA ALA A 23 4.50 -43.07 0.63
C ALA A 23 5.92 -42.43 0.56
N PRO A 24 6.85 -42.75 1.47
CA PRO A 24 8.12 -42.01 1.66
C PRO A 24 9.07 -41.98 0.45
N ALA A 25 9.03 -42.94 -0.48
CA ALA A 25 9.81 -42.86 -1.73
C ALA A 25 9.29 -41.78 -2.70
N ALA A 26 8.03 -41.41 -2.59
CA ALA A 26 7.43 -40.34 -3.37
C ALA A 26 7.63 -38.94 -2.77
N ALA A 27 8.15 -38.82 -1.54
CA ALA A 27 8.46 -37.51 -0.96
C ALA A 27 9.63 -36.84 -1.68
N ALA A 28 10.64 -37.62 -2.11
CA ALA A 28 11.75 -37.11 -2.93
C ALA A 28 11.28 -36.73 -4.35
N SER A 29 10.43 -37.55 -4.96
CA SER A 29 9.84 -37.27 -6.28
C SER A 29 8.88 -36.08 -6.24
N ALA A 30 8.12 -35.94 -5.15
CA ALA A 30 7.22 -34.82 -4.90
C ALA A 30 8.02 -33.53 -4.68
N ALA A 31 9.10 -33.58 -3.92
CA ALA A 31 10.01 -32.44 -3.73
C ALA A 31 10.65 -32.01 -5.07
N GLU A 32 11.15 -32.95 -5.87
CA GLU A 32 11.68 -32.65 -7.21
C GLU A 32 10.61 -32.11 -8.19
N SER A 33 9.37 -32.59 -8.08
CA SER A 33 8.24 -32.09 -8.89
C SER A 33 7.80 -30.70 -8.46
N GLY A 34 7.79 -30.42 -7.16
CA GLY A 34 7.49 -29.12 -6.57
C GLY A 34 8.56 -28.09 -6.94
N GLN A 35 9.84 -28.48 -6.89
CA GLN A 35 10.96 -27.65 -7.31
C GLN A 35 10.87 -27.31 -8.81
N ARG A 36 10.61 -28.30 -9.67
CA ARG A 36 10.43 -28.09 -11.12
C ARG A 36 9.24 -27.20 -11.45
N ASN A 37 8.12 -27.34 -10.73
CA ASN A 37 6.95 -26.46 -10.88
C ASN A 37 7.28 -25.01 -10.49
N LEU A 38 8.05 -24.80 -9.42
CA LEU A 38 8.42 -23.47 -8.95
C LEU A 38 9.41 -22.79 -9.89
N GLU A 39 10.41 -23.51 -10.41
CA GLU A 39 11.31 -22.99 -11.44
C GLU A 39 10.56 -22.62 -12.72
N GLN A 40 9.56 -23.42 -13.12
CA GLN A 40 8.73 -23.11 -14.28
C GLN A 40 7.90 -21.85 -14.04
N LEU A 41 7.37 -21.67 -12.82
CA LEU A 41 6.66 -20.45 -12.43
C LEU A 41 7.57 -19.22 -12.47
N LEU A 42 8.79 -19.32 -11.95
CA LEU A 42 9.79 -18.24 -12.05
C LEU A 42 10.07 -17.86 -13.51
N ARG A 43 10.29 -18.86 -14.39
CA ARG A 43 10.49 -18.65 -15.83
C ARG A 43 9.29 -17.97 -16.49
N ASN A 44 8.06 -18.39 -16.16
CA ASN A 44 6.83 -17.78 -16.69
C ASN A 44 6.69 -16.31 -16.28
N HIS A 45 7.27 -15.92 -15.14
CA HIS A 45 7.34 -14.53 -14.68
C HIS A 45 8.61 -13.80 -15.14
N GLY A 46 9.41 -14.40 -16.04
CA GLY A 46 10.62 -13.81 -16.59
C GLY A 46 11.76 -13.67 -15.59
N ILE A 47 11.74 -14.48 -14.52
CA ILE A 47 12.81 -14.54 -13.52
C ILE A 47 13.68 -15.75 -13.85
N ASP A 48 14.98 -15.53 -14.05
CA ASP A 48 15.95 -16.60 -14.23
C ASP A 48 16.06 -17.41 -12.92
N PRO A 49 15.77 -18.74 -12.93
CA PRO A 49 15.86 -19.58 -11.73
C PRO A 49 17.25 -19.64 -11.09
N ALA A 50 18.32 -19.35 -11.85
CA ALA A 50 19.69 -19.29 -11.32
C ALA A 50 20.04 -17.91 -10.73
N SER A 51 19.18 -16.91 -10.90
CA SER A 51 19.44 -15.53 -10.43
C SER A 51 19.39 -15.40 -8.91
N ASN A 52 20.00 -14.33 -8.41
CA ASN A 52 19.88 -13.97 -7.00
C ASN A 52 18.42 -13.66 -6.60
N LYS A 53 17.64 -13.04 -7.49
CA LYS A 53 16.20 -12.83 -7.30
C LYS A 53 15.43 -14.13 -7.05
N ALA A 54 15.69 -15.17 -7.85
CA ALA A 54 15.08 -16.48 -7.65
C ALA A 54 15.43 -17.05 -6.26
N ARG A 55 16.70 -16.93 -5.84
CA ARG A 55 17.13 -17.38 -4.51
C ARG A 55 16.39 -16.66 -3.37
N ILE A 56 16.17 -15.35 -3.47
CA ILE A 56 15.39 -14.57 -2.50
C ILE A 56 13.96 -15.11 -2.41
N ILE A 57 13.30 -15.34 -3.55
CA ILE A 57 11.93 -15.85 -3.60
C ILE A 57 11.84 -17.25 -2.97
N LEU A 58 12.77 -18.15 -3.32
CA LEU A 58 12.82 -19.50 -2.77
C LEU A 58 13.01 -19.50 -1.25
N ALA A 59 13.95 -18.69 -0.74
CA ALA A 59 14.19 -18.57 0.70
C ALA A 59 12.96 -18.03 1.44
N TRP A 60 12.21 -17.10 0.83
CA TRP A 60 10.95 -16.60 1.39
C TRP A 60 9.85 -17.66 1.44
N VAL A 61 9.69 -18.45 0.37
CA VAL A 61 8.73 -19.56 0.33
C VAL A 61 9.06 -20.59 1.42
N GLU A 62 10.33 -20.98 1.53
CA GLU A 62 10.80 -21.91 2.55
C GLU A 62 10.53 -21.36 3.96
N LYS A 63 10.80 -20.07 4.18
CA LYS A 63 10.55 -19.40 5.46
C LYS A 63 9.08 -19.47 5.87
N ILE A 64 8.15 -19.23 4.94
CA ILE A 64 6.70 -19.31 5.21
C ILE A 64 6.25 -20.73 5.53
N GLN A 65 6.76 -21.72 4.79
CA GLN A 65 6.38 -23.12 4.98
C GLN A 65 6.76 -23.65 6.36
N HIS A 66 7.86 -23.16 6.93
CA HIS A 66 8.39 -23.60 8.22
C HIS A 66 8.03 -22.66 9.39
N ASP A 67 7.30 -21.58 9.13
CA ASP A 67 6.93 -20.63 10.19
C ASP A 67 5.81 -21.22 11.07
N PRO A 68 6.04 -21.37 12.39
CA PRO A 68 5.05 -21.98 13.27
C PRO A 68 3.80 -21.12 13.46
N VAL A 69 3.91 -19.79 13.41
CA VAL A 69 2.74 -18.88 13.53
C VAL A 69 1.84 -19.09 12.32
N ILE A 70 2.42 -19.03 11.11
CA ILE A 70 1.68 -19.24 9.86
C ILE A 70 1.14 -20.68 9.77
N ALA A 71 1.91 -21.69 10.18
CA ALA A 71 1.48 -23.09 10.15
C ALA A 71 0.36 -23.39 11.15
N SER A 72 0.35 -22.70 12.30
CA SER A 72 -0.66 -22.86 13.35
C SER A 72 -1.96 -22.09 13.09
N ASP A 73 -1.96 -21.16 12.13
CA ASP A 73 -3.14 -20.37 11.82
C ASP A 73 -4.30 -21.27 11.33
N THR A 74 -5.45 -21.08 11.98
CA THR A 74 -6.63 -21.96 11.95
C THR A 74 -7.28 -22.11 10.58
N HIS A 75 -6.84 -21.35 9.58
CA HIS A 75 -7.38 -21.34 8.22
C HIS A 75 -6.69 -22.32 7.26
N GLY A 76 -5.67 -23.09 7.69
CA GLY A 76 -5.08 -24.19 6.89
C GLY A 76 -3.60 -24.04 6.56
N GLY A 77 -2.85 -23.26 7.35
CA GLY A 77 -1.39 -23.18 7.28
C GLY A 77 -0.84 -22.57 5.98
N ALA A 78 0.39 -22.94 5.60
CA ALA A 78 1.06 -22.42 4.39
C ALA A 78 0.30 -22.64 3.07
N ARG A 79 -0.58 -23.65 2.99
CA ARG A 79 -1.48 -23.87 1.82
C ARG A 79 -2.61 -22.84 1.76
N HIS A 80 -3.09 -22.36 2.91
CA HIS A 80 -4.10 -21.31 2.97
C HIS A 80 -3.55 -19.96 2.50
N VAL A 81 -2.29 -19.66 2.82
CA VAL A 81 -1.59 -18.47 2.32
C VAL A 81 -1.67 -18.40 0.80
N GLY A 82 -1.39 -19.49 0.10
CA GLY A 82 -1.51 -19.55 -1.36
C GLY A 82 -2.92 -19.23 -1.86
N GLN A 83 -3.97 -19.69 -1.16
CA GLN A 83 -5.37 -19.44 -1.52
C GLN A 83 -5.80 -17.98 -1.28
N ILE A 84 -5.35 -17.36 -0.19
CA ILE A 84 -5.61 -15.94 0.11
C ILE A 84 -5.16 -15.06 -1.07
N PHE A 85 -3.99 -15.34 -1.64
CA PHE A 85 -3.45 -14.51 -2.72
C PHE A 85 -4.18 -14.68 -4.07
N LEU A 86 -4.98 -15.74 -4.23
CA LEU A 86 -5.80 -15.99 -5.42
C LEU A 86 -7.14 -15.23 -5.36
N ASP A 87 -7.69 -15.03 -4.17
CA ASP A 87 -8.90 -14.23 -3.98
C ASP A 87 -8.55 -12.76 -3.74
N ALA A 88 -9.01 -11.90 -4.65
CA ALA A 88 -8.69 -10.48 -4.66
C ALA A 88 -9.17 -9.73 -3.40
N ARG A 89 -10.29 -10.15 -2.82
CA ARG A 89 -10.89 -9.56 -1.62
C ARG A 89 -10.25 -10.12 -0.36
N ALA A 90 -10.04 -11.43 -0.28
CA ALA A 90 -9.34 -12.06 0.83
C ALA A 90 -7.94 -11.47 0.99
N ARG A 91 -7.21 -11.31 -0.12
CA ARG A 91 -5.90 -10.64 -0.14
C ARG A 91 -5.95 -9.20 0.37
N GLU A 92 -6.97 -8.43 0.00
CA GLU A 92 -7.13 -7.06 0.47
C GLU A 92 -7.42 -6.97 1.96
N GLU A 93 -8.36 -7.80 2.46
CA GLU A 93 -8.69 -7.87 3.89
C GLU A 93 -7.46 -8.30 4.71
N PHE A 94 -6.75 -9.32 4.24
CA PHE A 94 -5.53 -9.85 4.83
C PHE A 94 -4.42 -8.79 4.91
N MET A 95 -4.10 -8.15 3.77
CA MET A 95 -3.07 -7.12 3.72
C MET A 95 -3.44 -5.92 4.60
N SER A 96 -4.71 -5.49 4.57
CA SER A 96 -5.20 -4.38 5.39
C SER A 96 -5.06 -4.68 6.89
N ASN A 97 -5.47 -5.88 7.33
CA ASN A 97 -5.38 -6.29 8.72
C ASN A 97 -3.92 -6.45 9.18
N GLY A 98 -3.09 -7.18 8.43
CA GLY A 98 -1.69 -7.35 8.78
C GLY A 98 -0.89 -6.04 8.80
N LEU A 99 -1.10 -5.14 7.83
CA LEU A 99 -0.46 -3.81 7.81
C LEU A 99 -0.83 -2.96 9.02
N ALA A 100 -2.09 -3.00 9.44
CA ALA A 100 -2.56 -2.25 10.60
C ALA A 100 -1.94 -2.73 11.93
N HIS A 101 -1.54 -4.01 12.00
CA HIS A 101 -0.87 -4.61 13.16
C HIS A 101 0.65 -4.47 13.17
N LEU A 102 1.25 -3.96 12.09
CA LEU A 102 2.70 -3.72 12.05
C LEU A 102 3.15 -2.67 13.10
N THR A 103 4.45 -2.52 13.27
CA THR A 103 5.00 -1.37 14.00
C THR A 103 4.89 -0.08 13.15
N PRO A 104 4.91 1.12 13.76
CA PRO A 104 4.92 2.38 13.00
C PRO A 104 6.06 2.45 11.97
N SER A 105 7.25 1.97 12.36
CA SER A 105 8.42 1.92 11.47
C SER A 105 8.18 0.99 10.27
N ASP A 106 7.59 -0.18 10.48
CA ASP A 106 7.32 -1.13 9.41
C ASP A 106 6.22 -0.65 8.45
N ARG A 107 5.17 0.02 8.95
CA ARG A 107 4.19 0.70 8.10
C ARG A 107 4.83 1.77 7.22
N LEU A 108 5.76 2.55 7.79
CA LEU A 108 6.52 3.54 7.01
C LEU A 108 7.39 2.87 5.94
N GLN A 109 8.06 1.77 6.26
CA GLN A 109 8.87 1.04 5.27
C GLN A 109 8.02 0.50 4.12
N TYR A 110 6.82 0.01 4.41
CA TYR A 110 5.87 -0.41 3.39
C TYR A 110 5.47 0.75 2.46
N VAL A 111 5.13 1.91 3.01
CA VAL A 111 4.80 3.08 2.19
C VAL A 111 5.99 3.57 1.38
N LYS A 112 7.20 3.61 1.95
CA LYS A 112 8.42 3.98 1.21
C LYS A 112 8.67 3.05 0.03
N LEU A 113 8.48 1.75 0.21
CA LEU A 113 8.64 0.77 -0.86
C LEU A 113 7.61 0.98 -1.98
N LEU A 114 6.33 1.16 -1.62
CA LEU A 114 5.28 1.47 -2.61
C LEU A 114 5.57 2.77 -3.37
N THR A 115 6.00 3.81 -2.67
CA THR A 115 6.38 5.08 -3.31
C THR A 115 7.53 4.89 -4.29
N ARG A 116 8.55 4.11 -3.93
CA ARG A 116 9.66 3.78 -4.83
C ARG A 116 9.18 3.06 -6.09
N PHE A 117 8.30 2.07 -5.95
CA PHE A 117 7.73 1.38 -7.11
C PHE A 117 6.95 2.32 -8.01
N LEU A 118 6.15 3.20 -7.43
CA LEU A 118 5.47 4.22 -8.20
C LEU A 118 6.46 5.11 -8.91
N ASP A 119 7.54 5.51 -8.23
CA ASP A 119 8.52 6.44 -8.78
C ASP A 119 9.32 5.90 -9.94
N GLU A 120 9.79 4.66 -9.81
CA GLU A 120 10.76 4.05 -10.71
C GLU A 120 10.12 3.15 -11.77
N LEU A 121 9.02 2.47 -11.43
CA LEU A 121 8.45 1.39 -12.27
C LEU A 121 7.12 1.77 -12.93
N VAL A 122 6.45 2.82 -12.43
CA VAL A 122 5.17 3.27 -12.98
C VAL A 122 5.37 4.53 -13.81
N PRO A 123 4.98 4.54 -15.10
CA PRO A 123 5.10 5.72 -15.93
C PRO A 123 4.15 6.83 -15.47
N ILE A 124 4.47 8.08 -15.80
CA ILE A 124 3.72 9.28 -15.38
C ILE A 124 2.21 9.18 -15.69
N TYR A 125 1.83 8.49 -16.75
CA TYR A 125 0.44 8.32 -17.19
C TYR A 125 -0.26 7.07 -16.62
N CYS A 126 0.29 6.42 -15.59
CA CYS A 126 -0.32 5.27 -14.92
C CYS A 126 -0.68 4.10 -15.85
N PHE A 127 0.09 3.87 -16.92
CA PHE A 127 -0.22 2.91 -17.98
C PHE A 127 -1.60 3.14 -18.65
N GLY A 128 -2.16 4.35 -18.54
CA GLY A 128 -3.49 4.71 -19.02
C GLY A 128 -4.63 4.27 -18.10
N LEU A 129 -4.32 3.88 -16.86
CA LEU A 129 -5.28 3.40 -15.87
C LEU A 129 -5.58 4.48 -14.82
N ASP A 130 -6.83 4.57 -14.40
CA ASP A 130 -7.30 5.46 -13.33
C ASP A 130 -7.48 4.73 -11.98
N ASP A 131 -7.46 3.40 -11.99
CA ASP A 131 -7.44 2.56 -10.79
C ASP A 131 -6.01 2.22 -10.38
N MET A 132 -5.57 2.79 -9.25
CA MET A 132 -4.25 2.57 -8.69
C MET A 132 -3.98 1.10 -8.30
N ARG A 133 -5.02 0.30 -8.00
CA ARG A 133 -4.86 -1.14 -7.80
C ARG A 133 -4.46 -1.83 -9.10
N ALA A 134 -5.13 -1.49 -10.20
CA ALA A 134 -4.80 -2.00 -11.52
C ALA A 134 -3.39 -1.54 -11.97
N VAL A 135 -2.99 -0.32 -11.61
CA VAL A 135 -1.62 0.20 -11.82
C VAL A 135 -0.58 -0.65 -11.08
N MET A 136 -0.76 -0.89 -9.78
CA MET A 136 0.22 -1.67 -9.01
C MET A 136 0.29 -3.14 -9.45
N ASN A 137 -0.82 -3.70 -9.94
CA ASN A 137 -0.82 -5.05 -10.53
C ASN A 137 0.03 -5.16 -11.81
N ARG A 138 0.40 -4.03 -12.45
CA ARG A 138 1.32 -4.01 -13.60
C ARG A 138 2.79 -4.00 -13.18
N VAL A 139 3.09 -3.72 -11.92
CA VAL A 139 4.46 -3.74 -11.40
C VAL A 139 4.87 -5.21 -11.21
N SER A 140 5.91 -5.63 -11.93
CA SER A 140 6.41 -7.00 -11.92
C SER A 140 7.64 -7.15 -11.04
N LEU A 141 7.76 -8.29 -10.34
CA LEU A 141 8.98 -8.67 -9.61
C LEU A 141 10.22 -8.71 -10.52
N ARG A 142 10.03 -8.98 -11.82
CA ARG A 142 11.09 -8.98 -12.82
C ARG A 142 11.79 -7.62 -12.90
N ASP A 143 11.01 -6.54 -12.86
CA ASP A 143 11.50 -5.18 -13.10
C ASP A 143 12.00 -4.51 -11.80
N MET A 144 11.71 -5.11 -10.64
CA MET A 144 12.21 -4.65 -9.36
C MET A 144 13.70 -5.00 -9.18
N PRO A 145 14.52 -4.10 -8.63
CA PRO A 145 15.86 -4.44 -8.14
C PRO A 145 15.82 -5.56 -7.08
N ASP A 146 16.85 -6.41 -7.04
CA ASP A 146 16.99 -7.47 -6.03
C ASP A 146 16.80 -7.01 -4.57
N PRO A 147 17.40 -5.89 -4.09
CA PRO A 147 17.18 -5.43 -2.73
C PRO A 147 15.72 -5.01 -2.46
N ASP A 148 15.01 -4.51 -3.47
CA ASP A 148 13.61 -4.14 -3.32
C ASP A 148 12.71 -5.38 -3.27
N VAL A 149 13.06 -6.44 -4.01
CA VAL A 149 12.39 -7.75 -3.93
C VAL A 149 12.56 -8.35 -2.54
N ASP A 150 13.78 -8.34 -1.99
CA ASP A 150 14.04 -8.82 -0.63
C ASP A 150 13.27 -8.00 0.43
N GLN A 151 13.27 -6.67 0.29
CA GLN A 151 12.51 -5.79 1.18
C GLN A 151 11.00 -6.05 1.09
N TYR A 152 10.46 -6.23 -0.12
CA TYR A 152 9.06 -6.55 -0.36
C TYR A 152 8.65 -7.85 0.36
N PHE A 153 9.39 -8.93 0.13
CA PHE A 153 9.11 -10.23 0.73
C PHE A 153 9.30 -10.23 2.26
N SER A 154 10.29 -9.49 2.75
CA SER A 154 10.48 -9.29 4.19
C SER A 154 9.30 -8.58 4.85
N LEU A 155 8.76 -7.52 4.23
CA LEU A 155 7.56 -6.83 4.71
C LEU A 155 6.31 -7.70 4.60
N LEU A 156 6.15 -8.42 3.49
CA LEU A 156 5.01 -9.31 3.29
C LEU A 156 4.99 -10.44 4.34
N TYR A 157 6.17 -10.98 4.69
CA TYR A 157 6.30 -11.93 5.78
C TYR A 157 5.85 -11.34 7.13
N LYS A 158 6.23 -10.08 7.44
CA LYS A 158 5.75 -9.42 8.66
C LYS A 158 4.23 -9.23 8.64
N VAL A 159 3.66 -8.82 7.52
CA VAL A 159 2.20 -8.72 7.34
C VAL A 159 1.55 -10.07 7.60
N LEU A 160 2.13 -11.16 7.07
CA LEU A 160 1.62 -12.52 7.27
C LEU A 160 1.59 -12.92 8.75
N VAL A 161 2.67 -12.68 9.48
CA VAL A 161 2.76 -12.98 10.91
C VAL A 161 1.83 -12.06 11.73
N SER A 162 1.74 -10.79 11.36
CA SER A 162 0.93 -9.80 12.05
C SER A 162 -0.58 -9.97 11.81
N ASP A 163 -1.01 -10.57 10.70
CA ASP A 163 -2.41 -10.85 10.43
C ASP A 163 -3.02 -11.84 11.44
N ALA A 164 -2.22 -12.82 11.89
CA ALA A 164 -2.59 -13.77 12.94
C ALA A 164 -2.73 -13.12 14.34
N SER A 165 -2.37 -11.84 14.48
CA SER A 165 -2.50 -11.12 15.74
C SER A 165 -3.96 -10.82 16.08
N THR A 166 -4.36 -11.11 17.31
CA THR A 166 -5.65 -10.69 17.87
C THR A 166 -5.54 -9.43 18.74
N ALA A 167 -4.38 -8.76 18.72
CA ALA A 167 -4.16 -7.56 19.50
C ALA A 167 -5.10 -6.43 19.01
N PRO A 168 -5.68 -5.60 19.89
CA PRO A 168 -6.47 -4.47 19.46
C PRO A 168 -5.63 -3.50 18.61
N LEU A 169 -6.20 -3.04 17.49
CA LEU A 169 -5.57 -2.00 16.67
C LEU A 169 -5.50 -0.67 17.45
N PRO A 170 -4.40 0.09 17.30
CA PRO A 170 -4.34 1.44 17.85
C PRO A 170 -5.46 2.31 17.25
N ALA A 171 -6.26 2.93 18.13
CA ALA A 171 -7.35 3.82 17.75
C ALA A 171 -6.99 5.28 18.12
N PRO A 172 -6.65 6.14 17.14
CA PRO A 172 -6.33 7.53 17.42
C PRO A 172 -7.51 8.29 18.02
N THR A 173 -7.25 9.19 18.97
CA THR A 173 -8.26 10.11 19.48
C THR A 173 -8.68 11.13 18.42
N PRO A 174 -9.84 11.80 18.58
CA PRO A 174 -10.24 12.89 17.69
C PRO A 174 -9.19 14.01 17.61
N GLN A 175 -8.52 14.33 18.72
CA GLN A 175 -7.47 15.34 18.77
C GLN A 175 -6.24 14.91 17.98
N GLN A 176 -5.81 13.65 18.11
CA GLN A 176 -4.70 13.09 17.33
C GLN A 176 -5.03 13.07 15.84
N SER A 177 -6.26 12.69 15.48
CA SER A 177 -6.73 12.70 14.10
C SER A 177 -6.71 14.10 13.48
N ALA A 178 -7.19 15.11 14.22
CA ALA A 178 -7.17 16.49 13.76
C ALA A 178 -5.76 17.07 13.65
N ALA A 179 -4.84 16.68 14.55
CA ALA A 179 -3.43 17.05 14.47
C ALA A 179 -2.77 16.43 13.23
N ALA A 180 -3.02 15.15 12.99
CA ALA A 180 -2.52 14.42 11.84
C ALA A 180 -3.01 15.00 10.50
N GLU A 181 -4.29 15.38 10.43
CA GLU A 181 -4.85 16.03 9.23
C GLU A 181 -4.22 17.40 8.95
N ARG A 182 -4.06 18.24 9.98
CA ARG A 182 -3.36 19.53 9.83
C ARG A 182 -1.92 19.34 9.37
N GLN A 183 -1.23 18.34 9.92
CA GLN A 183 0.15 18.04 9.55
C GLN A 183 0.25 17.52 8.12
N LEU A 184 -0.67 16.63 7.70
CA LEU A 184 -0.75 16.15 6.33
C LEU A 184 -0.96 17.30 5.33
N THR A 185 -1.88 18.22 5.62
CA THR A 185 -2.12 19.40 4.77
C THR A 185 -0.87 20.26 4.62
N ARG A 186 -0.15 20.51 5.72
CA ARG A 186 1.11 21.27 5.67
C ARG A 186 2.16 20.58 4.82
N THR A 187 2.34 19.27 5.01
CA THR A 187 3.35 18.52 4.26
C THR A 187 2.96 18.37 2.78
N LEU A 188 1.67 18.25 2.44
CA LEU A 188 1.18 18.31 1.06
C LEU A 188 1.52 19.64 0.38
N ILE A 189 1.29 20.77 1.06
CA ILE A 189 1.65 22.10 0.52
C ILE A 189 3.17 22.20 0.30
N ALA A 190 3.97 21.67 1.24
CA ALA A 190 5.42 21.64 1.10
C ALA A 190 5.88 20.76 -0.07
N GLU A 191 5.28 19.58 -0.26
CA GLU A 191 5.58 18.68 -1.37
C GLU A 191 5.21 19.30 -2.73
N LEU A 192 4.09 20.02 -2.77
CA LEU A 192 3.66 20.83 -3.92
C LEU A 192 4.50 22.12 -4.08
N ARG A 193 5.49 22.35 -3.21
CA ARG A 193 6.39 23.51 -3.19
C ARG A 193 5.68 24.86 -3.06
N GLY A 194 4.45 24.87 -2.52
CA GLY A 194 3.61 26.07 -2.49
C GLY A 194 3.18 26.57 -3.87
N ASP A 195 3.36 25.79 -4.93
CA ASP A 195 2.97 26.19 -6.28
C ASP A 195 1.45 26.18 -6.42
N GLN A 196 0.88 27.36 -6.70
CA GLN A 196 -0.56 27.56 -6.69
C GLN A 196 -1.28 26.70 -7.75
N MET A 197 -0.68 26.51 -8.92
CA MET A 197 -1.26 25.67 -9.98
C MET A 197 -1.31 24.19 -9.56
N ASN A 198 -0.25 23.69 -8.95
CA ASN A 198 -0.21 22.33 -8.41
C ASN A 198 -1.16 22.15 -7.22
N ILE A 199 -1.30 23.15 -6.35
CA ILE A 199 -2.28 23.14 -5.26
C ILE A 199 -3.71 23.08 -5.82
N GLU A 200 -4.03 23.89 -6.82
CA GLU A 200 -5.34 23.88 -7.48
C GLU A 200 -5.62 22.56 -8.19
N ARG A 201 -4.64 22.01 -8.91
CA ARG A 201 -4.73 20.70 -9.55
C ARG A 201 -5.00 19.59 -8.53
N PHE A 202 -4.26 19.60 -7.42
CA PHE A 202 -4.45 18.63 -6.34
C PHE A 202 -5.83 18.77 -5.70
N ALA A 203 -6.28 20.00 -5.42
CA ALA A 203 -7.60 20.28 -4.85
C ALA A 203 -8.74 19.88 -5.80
N PHE A 204 -8.56 20.09 -7.11
CA PHE A 204 -9.49 19.65 -8.14
C PHE A 204 -9.63 18.14 -8.15
N TYR A 205 -8.51 17.39 -8.16
CA TYR A 205 -8.52 15.93 -8.06
C TYR A 205 -9.20 15.44 -6.78
N ALA A 206 -8.85 16.03 -5.63
CA ALA A 206 -9.40 15.64 -4.34
C ALA A 206 -10.93 15.78 -4.28
N SER A 207 -11.47 16.79 -4.96
CA SER A 207 -12.90 17.09 -5.02
C SER A 207 -13.63 16.35 -6.15
N ASN A 208 -12.95 16.04 -7.25
CA ASN A 208 -13.53 15.47 -8.47
C ASN A 208 -12.74 14.26 -8.99
N PRO A 209 -12.54 13.19 -8.19
CA PRO A 209 -11.68 12.07 -8.57
C PRO A 209 -12.17 11.32 -9.82
N THR A 210 -13.46 11.36 -10.14
CA THR A 210 -14.04 10.71 -11.34
C THR A 210 -13.79 11.49 -12.63
N LEU A 211 -13.38 12.75 -12.53
CA LEU A 211 -13.03 13.61 -13.68
C LEU A 211 -11.51 13.64 -13.92
N ALA A 212 -10.74 12.95 -13.08
CA ALA A 212 -9.30 12.93 -13.14
C ALA A 212 -8.80 12.10 -14.32
N THR A 213 -7.71 12.55 -14.96
CA THR A 213 -7.01 11.72 -15.93
C THR A 213 -6.16 10.66 -15.22
N PRO A 214 -5.78 9.56 -15.90
CA PRO A 214 -4.78 8.62 -15.37
C PRO A 214 -3.49 9.30 -14.88
N SER A 215 -3.03 10.35 -15.57
CA SER A 215 -1.86 11.13 -15.16
C SER A 215 -2.09 11.89 -13.86
N ASP A 216 -3.29 12.42 -13.63
CA ASP A 216 -3.65 13.09 -12.36
C ASP A 216 -3.68 12.08 -11.21
N VAL A 217 -4.25 10.90 -11.44
CA VAL A 217 -4.27 9.82 -10.44
C VAL A 217 -2.84 9.45 -10.02
N CYS A 218 -1.96 9.20 -10.98
CA CYS A 218 -0.56 8.87 -10.73
C CYS A 218 0.18 9.98 -9.97
N TRP A 219 0.08 11.20 -10.49
CA TRP A 219 0.75 12.36 -9.92
C TRP A 219 0.27 12.66 -8.50
N THR A 220 -1.04 12.71 -8.27
CA THR A 220 -1.61 12.97 -6.94
C THR A 220 -1.28 11.85 -5.95
N THR A 221 -1.26 10.59 -6.40
CA THR A 221 -0.87 9.47 -5.54
C THR A 221 0.58 9.60 -5.09
N ARG A 222 1.51 9.86 -6.01
CA ARG A 222 2.93 10.10 -5.69
C ARG A 222 3.10 11.27 -4.71
N VAL A 223 2.50 12.42 -5.00
CA VAL A 223 2.53 13.59 -4.10
C VAL A 223 2.02 13.25 -2.71
N THR A 224 0.89 12.52 -2.62
CA THR A 224 0.30 12.15 -1.32
C THR A 224 1.22 11.24 -0.53
N LEU A 225 1.84 10.24 -1.16
CA LEU A 225 2.71 9.31 -0.46
C LEU A 225 4.03 9.96 -0.04
N HIS A 226 4.63 10.80 -0.88
CA HIS A 226 5.81 11.61 -0.50
C HIS A 226 5.49 12.54 0.66
N ALA A 227 4.33 13.19 0.64
CA ALA A 227 3.88 14.02 1.75
C ALA A 227 3.74 13.20 3.04
N ILE A 228 3.13 12.01 3.00
CA ILE A 228 3.02 11.13 4.18
C ILE A 228 4.41 10.71 4.69
N ILE A 229 5.33 10.34 3.81
CA ILE A 229 6.70 9.95 4.20
C ILE A 229 7.42 11.09 4.93
N ALA A 230 7.22 12.33 4.47
CA ALA A 230 7.83 13.52 5.05
C ALA A 230 7.15 14.01 6.34
N MET A 231 6.01 13.44 6.74
CA MET A 231 5.37 13.79 8.02
C MET A 231 6.22 13.31 9.22
N PRO A 232 6.25 14.06 10.34
CA PRO A 232 6.85 13.59 11.59
C PRO A 232 5.97 12.54 12.31
N GLU A 233 6.57 11.81 13.25
CA GLU A 233 5.81 11.05 14.25
C GLU A 233 5.31 11.98 15.37
N PRO A 234 4.15 11.69 16.01
CA PRO A 234 3.27 10.53 15.80
C PRO A 234 2.21 10.72 14.69
N GLU A 235 2.07 11.92 14.14
CA GLU A 235 1.00 12.26 13.18
C GLU A 235 1.02 11.38 11.93
N ARG A 236 2.22 11.02 11.45
CA ARG A 236 2.39 10.15 10.29
C ARG A 236 1.72 8.79 10.49
N ASP A 237 1.99 8.13 11.61
CA ASP A 237 1.44 6.80 11.87
C ASP A 237 -0.09 6.81 12.01
N VAL A 238 -0.64 7.90 12.54
CA VAL A 238 -2.10 8.12 12.57
C VAL A 238 -2.70 8.16 11.16
N VAL A 239 -2.05 8.85 10.22
CA VAL A 239 -2.49 8.85 8.81
C VAL A 239 -2.35 7.47 8.19
N LEU A 240 -1.23 6.78 8.43
CA LEU A 240 -0.97 5.44 7.90
C LEU A 240 -2.03 4.44 8.39
N LEU A 241 -2.31 4.39 9.69
CA LEU A 241 -3.34 3.53 10.27
C LEU A 241 -4.72 3.79 9.65
N ARG A 242 -5.11 5.06 9.45
CA ARG A 242 -6.38 5.40 8.79
C ARG A 242 -6.45 4.89 7.36
N THR A 243 -5.32 4.86 6.65
CA THR A 243 -5.27 4.35 5.26
C THR A 243 -5.21 2.84 5.17
N MET A 244 -4.63 2.16 6.17
CA MET A 244 -4.34 0.74 6.15
C MET A 244 -5.37 -0.11 6.89
N ALA A 245 -6.05 0.41 7.91
CA ALA A 245 -6.95 -0.37 8.77
C ALA A 245 -8.19 -0.91 8.01
N PRO A 246 -8.64 -2.14 8.33
CA PRO A 246 -9.83 -2.72 7.72
C PRO A 246 -11.06 -1.83 7.95
N ARG A 247 -11.84 -1.59 6.90
CA ARG A 247 -13.10 -0.83 6.98
C ARG A 247 -14.26 -1.64 7.60
N LYS A 248 -14.00 -2.48 8.61
CA LYS A 248 -15.07 -3.17 9.35
C LYS A 248 -15.57 -2.22 10.44
N GLY A 249 -16.52 -1.34 10.09
CA GLY A 249 -17.30 -0.57 11.10
C GLY A 249 -17.36 0.96 10.96
N GLN A 250 -16.82 1.57 9.90
CA GLN A 250 -17.06 3.01 9.65
C GLN A 250 -18.40 3.23 8.91
N TYR A 251 -19.51 2.84 9.52
CA TYR A 251 -20.78 3.49 9.22
C TYR A 251 -20.82 4.80 10.03
N ALA A 252 -21.05 5.92 9.32
CA ALA A 252 -21.22 7.29 9.84
C ALA A 252 -19.98 8.20 9.97
N LEU A 253 -19.03 8.13 9.03
CA LEU A 253 -18.30 9.34 8.62
C LEU A 253 -18.43 9.49 7.10
N PRO A 254 -18.89 10.64 6.57
CA PRO A 254 -18.88 10.86 5.13
C PRO A 254 -17.45 10.67 4.60
N PRO A 255 -17.26 10.27 3.33
CA PRO A 255 -15.94 10.20 2.73
C PRO A 255 -15.24 11.52 3.03
N GLY A 256 -14.22 11.46 3.89
CA GLY A 256 -13.51 12.63 4.37
C GLY A 256 -12.98 13.37 3.15
N ARG A 257 -13.69 14.43 2.75
CA ARG A 257 -13.14 15.45 1.89
C ARG A 257 -11.91 15.95 2.65
N LEU A 258 -10.71 15.73 2.11
CA LEU A 258 -9.62 16.66 2.41
C LEU A 258 -10.23 18.03 2.11
N GLY A 259 -10.42 18.83 3.15
CA GLY A 259 -10.89 20.19 2.97
C GLY A 259 -10.03 20.83 1.90
N THR A 260 -10.66 21.34 0.84
CA THR A 260 -10.01 22.25 -0.09
C THR A 260 -9.24 23.29 0.73
N PRO A 261 -7.98 23.60 0.42
CA PRO A 261 -7.29 24.75 1.00
C PRO A 261 -7.93 26.01 0.42
N ALA A 262 -9.11 26.36 0.94
CA ALA A 262 -9.88 27.52 0.56
C ALA A 262 -10.69 27.97 1.77
N THR A 263 -9.98 28.47 2.78
CA THR A 263 -10.39 29.57 3.69
C THR A 263 -9.31 29.79 4.74
N ALA A 264 -8.12 30.19 4.31
CA ALA A 264 -7.14 30.86 5.17
C ALA A 264 -6.46 31.99 4.40
N PHE A 265 -7.23 32.73 3.60
CA PHE A 265 -6.89 34.11 3.33
C PHE A 265 -7.38 34.93 4.53
N PRO A 266 -6.51 35.63 5.29
CA PRO A 266 -7.01 36.68 6.15
C PRO A 266 -7.81 37.66 5.28
N PRO A 267 -8.96 38.17 5.75
CA PRO A 267 -9.68 39.19 4.98
C PRO A 267 -8.70 40.33 4.66
N PRO A 268 -8.74 40.89 3.43
CA PRO A 268 -7.89 42.03 3.11
C PRO A 268 -8.16 43.11 4.16
N ALA A 269 -7.07 43.59 4.78
CA ALA A 269 -7.15 44.73 5.66
C ALA A 269 -7.82 45.86 4.88
N SER A 270 -9.04 46.24 5.29
CA SER A 270 -9.74 47.39 4.75
C SER A 270 -8.85 48.61 4.97
N SER A 271 -8.19 49.01 3.90
CA SER A 271 -7.51 50.29 3.80
C SER A 271 -8.61 51.32 3.56
N ALA A 272 -9.20 51.84 4.64
CA ALA A 272 -9.97 53.08 4.55
C ALA A 272 -8.99 54.24 4.81
N PRO A 273 -8.79 55.15 3.84
CA PRO A 273 -7.96 56.32 4.05
C PRO A 273 -8.69 57.34 4.92
N ASP A 274 -7.91 58.04 5.75
CA ASP A 274 -8.34 59.24 6.47
C ASP A 274 -8.97 60.26 5.52
N GLY A 275 -10.17 60.73 5.87
CA GLY A 275 -10.88 61.78 5.17
C GLY A 275 -11.79 62.55 6.14
N ALA A 276 -11.27 63.66 6.65
CA ALA A 276 -11.96 64.59 7.54
C ALA A 276 -13.18 65.28 6.89
N ARG A 277 -14.24 65.57 7.69
CA ARG A 277 -14.81 66.93 7.85
C ARG A 277 -15.95 66.99 8.88
N ALA A 278 -15.93 68.08 9.65
CA ALA A 278 -16.98 68.59 10.56
C ALA A 278 -18.24 69.06 9.79
N PRO A 279 -19.34 69.47 10.46
CA PRO A 279 -19.41 70.56 11.44
C PRO A 279 -19.80 70.15 12.86
#